data_AF-A0A4Q3THK3-F1
#
_entry.id   AF-A0A4Q3THK3-F1
#
_cell.length_a   1.000
_cell.length_b   1.000
_cell.length_c   1.000
_cell.angle_alpha   90.00
_cell.angle_beta   90.00
_cell.angle_gamma   90.00
#
_symmetry.space_group_name_H-M   'P 1'
#
loop_
_entity.id
_entity.type
_entity.pdbx_description
1 polymer ?
#
loop_
_entity_poly.entity_id
_entity_poly.type
_entity_poly.pdbx_seq_one_letter_code
_entity_poly.pdbx_strand_id
1 'polypeptide(L)'
;MYLIVIAWMYVVLMMSVAEATHPTGTLLGAIVTFFLYGVGPVALVVYLLGSPARRKAIKAREAAEATTVQPSSVAPDAGSEPPGGPETVAVDASVAPVRKEP
;
A
#
# COMPACT_ATOMS: atom_id res chain seq x y z
N MET A 1 -5.35 12.25 7.40
CA MET A 1 -6.35 11.52 6.58
C MET A 1 -7.74 11.51 7.22
N TYR A 2 -7.88 11.25 8.53
CA TYR A 2 -9.19 11.22 9.18
C TYR A 2 -9.94 12.56 9.22
N LEU A 3 -9.23 13.70 9.22
CA LEU A 3 -9.88 15.03 9.22
C LEU A 3 -10.80 15.23 8.01
N ILE A 4 -10.39 14.77 6.82
CA ILE A 4 -11.20 14.89 5.59
C ILE A 4 -12.46 14.06 5.72
N VAL A 5 -12.35 12.83 6.25
CA VAL A 5 -13.49 11.94 6.47
C VAL A 5 -14.46 12.54 7.49
N ILE A 6 -13.95 13.05 8.60
CA ILE A 6 -14.77 13.66 9.67
C ILE A 6 -15.46 14.93 9.16
N ALA A 7 -14.74 15.79 8.43
CA ALA A 7 -15.31 16.98 7.82
C ALA A 7 -16.39 16.64 6.78
N TRP A 8 -16.16 15.65 5.92
CA TRP A 8 -17.16 15.19 4.95
C TRP A 8 -18.42 14.67 5.64
N MET A 9 -18.25 13.82 6.67
CA MET A 9 -19.37 13.29 7.44
C MET A 9 -20.18 14.39 8.11
N TYR A 10 -19.53 15.46 8.59
CA TYR A 10 -20.22 16.63 9.13
C TYR A 10 -21.06 17.36 8.06
N VAL A 11 -20.50 17.59 6.86
CA VAL A 11 -21.22 18.25 5.76
C VAL A 11 -22.44 17.45 5.33
N VAL A 12 -22.30 16.14 5.12
CA VAL A 12 -23.45 15.29 4.73
C VAL A 12 -24.48 15.23 5.86
N LEU A 13 -24.04 15.15 7.12
CA LEU A 13 -24.94 15.19 8.26
C LEU A 13 -25.74 16.50 8.31
N MET A 14 -25.09 17.64 8.13
CA MET A 14 -25.77 18.94 8.07
C MET A 14 -26.73 19.04 6.87
N MET A 15 -26.37 18.47 5.72
CA MET A 15 -27.25 18.42 4.55
C MET A 15 -28.49 17.55 4.80
N SER A 16 -28.33 16.39 5.45
CA SER A 16 -29.45 15.54 5.85
C SER A 16 -30.35 16.18 6.89
N VAL A 17 -29.78 16.90 7.87
CA VAL A 17 -30.56 17.66 8.87
C VAL A 17 -31.36 18.77 8.19
N ALA A 18 -30.77 19.46 7.21
CA ALA A 18 -31.47 20.47 6.43
C ALA A 18 -32.65 19.86 5.65
N GLU A 19 -32.49 18.69 5.01
CA GLU A 19 -33.61 17.99 4.37
C GLU A 19 -34.68 17.55 5.38
N ALA A 20 -34.29 17.04 6.55
CA ALA A 20 -35.26 16.58 7.56
C ALA A 20 -36.09 17.71 8.17
N THR A 21 -35.60 18.95 8.13
CA THR A 21 -36.25 20.13 8.73
C THR A 21 -36.95 21.01 7.70
N HIS A 22 -36.84 20.71 6.41
CA HIS A 22 -37.47 21.46 5.34
C HIS A 22 -38.96 21.07 5.18
N PRO A 23 -39.88 22.01 4.90
CA PRO A 23 -41.31 21.73 4.82
C PRO A 23 -41.72 20.77 3.70
N THR A 24 -40.88 20.63 2.66
CA THR A 24 -41.06 19.67 1.56
C THR A 24 -40.15 18.45 1.68
N GLY A 25 -39.27 18.42 2.68
CA GLY A 25 -38.34 17.32 2.92
C GLY A 25 -38.97 16.19 3.71
N THR A 26 -38.32 15.03 3.69
CA THR A 26 -38.78 13.85 4.44
C THR A 26 -37.65 13.29 5.29
N LEU A 27 -37.98 12.86 6.51
CA LEU A 27 -37.01 12.21 7.40
C LEU A 27 -36.45 10.94 6.75
N LEU A 28 -37.28 10.20 6.02
CA LEU A 28 -36.84 9.01 5.29
C LEU A 28 -35.82 9.36 4.20
N GLY A 29 -36.08 10.40 3.41
CA GLY A 29 -35.14 10.90 2.41
C GLY A 29 -33.81 11.32 3.03
N ALA A 30 -33.85 12.07 4.13
CA ALA A 30 -32.66 12.49 4.86
C ALA A 30 -31.79 11.31 5.34
N ILE A 31 -32.42 10.26 5.88
CA ILE A 31 -31.74 9.02 6.30
C ILE A 31 -31.13 8.31 5.09
N VAL A 32 -31.92 8.12 4.02
CA VAL A 32 -31.46 7.47 2.79
C VAL A 32 -30.24 8.20 2.22
N THR A 33 -30.28 9.52 2.10
CA THR A 33 -29.17 10.35 1.63
C THR A 33 -27.94 10.23 2.55
N PHE A 34 -28.12 10.27 3.87
CA PHE A 34 -27.01 10.14 4.82
C PHE A 34 -26.25 8.82 4.65
N PHE A 35 -26.99 7.71 4.54
CA PHE A 35 -26.38 6.39 4.42
C PHE A 35 -25.81 6.13 3.02
N LEU A 36 -26.57 6.40 1.96
CA LEU A 36 -26.13 6.14 0.58
C LEU A 36 -25.06 7.10 0.09
N TYR A 37 -25.07 8.36 0.54
CA TYR A 37 -24.16 9.40 0.04
C TYR A 37 -23.07 9.80 1.05
N GLY A 38 -23.31 9.62 2.34
CA GLY A 38 -22.32 9.86 3.40
C GLY A 38 -21.56 8.58 3.76
N VAL A 39 -22.25 7.67 4.45
CA VAL A 39 -21.63 6.47 5.04
C VAL A 39 -21.12 5.50 3.97
N GLY A 40 -21.91 5.23 2.93
CA GLY A 40 -21.58 4.25 1.88
C GLY A 40 -20.26 4.57 1.14
N PRO A 41 -20.09 5.78 0.58
CA PRO A 41 -18.88 6.16 -0.14
C PRO A 41 -17.65 6.20 0.78
N VAL A 42 -17.81 6.73 2.00
CA VAL A 42 -16.73 6.77 3.00
C VAL A 42 -16.30 5.36 3.40
N ALA A 43 -17.25 4.46 3.66
CA ALA A 43 -16.97 3.08 4.00
C ALA A 43 -16.24 2.37 2.86
N LEU A 44 -16.63 2.62 1.61
CA LEU A 44 -15.95 2.05 0.44
C LEU A 44 -14.49 2.51 0.35
N VAL A 45 -14.24 3.81 0.51
CA VAL A 45 -12.88 4.38 0.48
C VAL A 45 -12.04 3.81 1.62
N VAL A 46 -12.56 3.78 2.85
CA VAL A 46 -11.86 3.22 4.02
C VAL A 46 -11.58 1.72 3.83
N TYR A 47 -12.54 0.99 3.27
CA TYR A 47 -12.38 -0.44 2.98
C TYR A 47 -11.27 -0.68 1.95
N LEU A 48 -11.25 0.08 0.85
CA LEU A 48 -10.22 -0.03 -0.19
C LEU A 48 -8.82 0.35 0.34
N LEU A 49 -8.72 1.47 1.06
CA LEU A 49 -7.44 1.98 1.58
C LEU A 49 -6.94 1.19 2.81
N GLY A 50 -7.80 0.45 3.51
CA GLY A 50 -7.43 -0.37 4.66
C GLY A 50 -6.68 -1.67 4.29
N SER A 51 -6.87 -2.18 3.07
CA SER A 51 -6.24 -3.43 2.60
C SER A 51 -4.70 -3.37 2.53
N PRO A 52 -4.05 -2.35 1.92
CA PRO A 52 -2.60 -2.21 1.96
C PRO A 52 -2.06 -1.95 3.37
N ALA A 53 -2.86 -1.31 4.25
CA ALA A 53 -2.47 -1.06 5.63
C ALA A 53 -2.31 -2.36 6.44
N ARG A 54 -3.20 -3.36 6.23
CA ARG A 54 -3.03 -4.69 6.83
C ARG A 54 -1.75 -5.38 6.37
N ARG A 55 -1.41 -5.31 5.07
CA ARG A 55 -0.17 -5.89 4.54
C ARG A 55 1.09 -5.21 5.11
N LYS A 56 1.06 -3.88 5.27
CA LYS A 56 2.15 -3.15 5.95
C LYS A 56 2.27 -3.55 7.42
N ALA A 57 1.16 -3.74 8.13
CA ALA A 57 1.18 -4.17 9.53
C ALA A 57 1.76 -5.58 9.71
N ILE A 58 1.52 -6.50 8.77
CA ILE A 58 2.13 -7.84 8.79
C ILE A 58 3.63 -7.75 8.50
N LYS A 59 4.02 -7.05 7.43
CA LYS A 59 5.44 -6.89 7.08
C LYS A 59 6.26 -6.16 8.16
N ALA A 60 5.65 -5.23 8.89
CA ALA A 60 6.29 -4.58 10.03
C ALA A 60 6.55 -5.55 11.20
N ARG A 61 5.67 -6.56 11.40
CA ARG A 61 5.89 -7.61 12.40
C ARG A 61 7.00 -8.56 11.97
N GLU A 62 6.99 -8.99 10.71
CA GLU A 62 8.05 -9.86 10.14
C GLU A 62 9.44 -9.18 10.20
N ALA A 63 9.53 -7.88 9.93
CA ALA A 63 10.79 -7.13 10.04
C ALA A 63 11.30 -6.99 11.49
N ALA A 64 10.39 -6.89 12.46
CA ALA A 64 10.75 -6.84 13.89
C ALA A 64 11.27 -8.20 14.40
N GLU A 65 10.70 -9.30 13.92
CA GLU A 65 11.17 -10.65 14.21
C GLU A 65 12.53 -10.92 13.56
N ALA A 66 12.74 -10.50 12.30
CA ALA A 66 14.04 -10.62 11.61
C ALA A 66 15.18 -9.84 12.30
N THR A 67 14.87 -8.73 12.98
CA THR A 67 15.86 -7.96 13.74
C THR A 67 16.26 -8.64 15.06
N THR A 68 15.35 -9.41 15.65
CA THR A 68 15.58 -10.14 16.91
C THR A 68 16.31 -11.47 16.68
N VAL A 69 16.20 -12.06 15.50
CA VAL A 69 16.87 -13.31 15.09
C VAL A 69 18.08 -13.02 14.18
N GLN A 70 18.86 -11.98 14.43
CA GLN A 70 20.24 -11.93 13.94
C GLN A 70 21.14 -12.69 14.91
N PRO A 71 21.44 -14.00 14.70
CA PRO A 71 22.68 -14.53 15.23
C PRO A 71 23.80 -13.80 14.50
N SER A 72 24.80 -13.37 15.25
CA SER A 72 26.09 -12.91 14.76
C SER A 72 26.68 -13.93 13.78
N SER A 73 26.43 -13.78 12.48
CA SER A 73 27.15 -14.53 11.45
C SER A 73 28.45 -13.78 11.16
N VAL A 74 29.50 -14.26 11.83
CA VAL A 74 30.90 -14.08 11.50
C VAL A 74 31.10 -13.96 9.98
N ALA A 75 31.92 -12.99 9.59
CA ALA A 75 32.27 -12.69 8.20
C ALA A 75 32.54 -13.96 7.37
N PRO A 76 32.09 -14.04 6.11
CA PRO A 76 32.59 -15.09 5.23
C PRO A 76 34.08 -14.82 5.02
N ASP A 77 34.88 -15.75 5.48
CA ASP A 77 36.33 -15.79 5.36
C ASP A 77 36.76 -15.45 3.93
N ALA A 78 37.40 -14.29 3.78
CA ALA A 78 38.03 -13.85 2.55
C ALA A 78 39.42 -14.48 2.48
N GLY A 79 39.50 -15.74 2.03
CA GLY A 79 40.80 -16.37 1.86
C GLY A 79 40.74 -17.83 1.51
N SER A 80 40.69 -18.17 0.22
CA SER A 80 41.14 -19.46 -0.32
C SER A 80 41.20 -19.42 -1.86
N GLU A 81 42.11 -18.62 -2.43
CA GLU A 81 42.67 -18.91 -3.76
C GLU A 81 43.68 -20.06 -3.62
N PRO A 82 43.63 -21.09 -4.46
CA PRO A 82 44.82 -21.86 -4.79
C PRO A 82 45.42 -21.39 -6.14
N PRO A 83 46.75 -21.28 -6.24
CA PRO A 83 47.47 -20.76 -7.41
C PRO A 83 47.79 -21.86 -8.46
N GLY A 84 47.97 -21.45 -9.72
CA GLY A 84 48.54 -22.24 -10.83
C GLY A 84 47.48 -22.73 -11.81
N GLY A 85 47.48 -22.41 -13.10
CA GLY A 85 48.53 -22.22 -14.10
C GLY A 85 47.86 -22.33 -15.50
N PRO A 86 48.59 -22.18 -16.63
CA PRO A 86 48.23 -21.29 -17.75
C PRO A 86 47.51 -21.94 -18.96
N GLU A 87 47.06 -21.08 -19.88
CA GLU A 87 46.52 -21.31 -21.23
C GLU A 87 45.05 -21.73 -21.31
N THR A 88 44.15 -21.02 -22.00
CA THR A 88 44.24 -20.63 -23.41
C THR A 88 43.39 -19.39 -23.69
N VAL A 89 43.94 -18.51 -24.50
CA VAL A 89 43.27 -17.37 -25.13
C VAL A 89 42.19 -17.87 -26.08
N ALA A 90 40.95 -17.44 -25.90
CA ALA A 90 39.98 -17.35 -26.99
C ALA A 90 39.07 -16.15 -26.76
N VAL A 91 39.47 -15.08 -27.43
CA VAL A 91 38.72 -13.85 -27.68
C VAL A 91 37.44 -14.17 -28.45
N ASP A 92 36.42 -13.33 -28.23
CA ASP A 92 35.30 -13.03 -29.14
C ASP A 92 33.96 -13.76 -28.90
N ALA A 93 33.01 -13.02 -28.32
CA ALA A 93 31.63 -12.88 -28.82
C ALA A 93 30.84 -11.97 -27.88
N SER A 94 31.05 -10.66 -28.04
CA SER A 94 30.18 -9.61 -27.51
C SER A 94 28.82 -9.65 -28.23
N VAL A 95 27.85 -10.38 -27.66
CA VAL A 95 26.46 -10.34 -28.17
C VAL A 95 25.79 -9.05 -27.65
N ALA A 96 25.68 -8.06 -28.53
CA ALA A 96 24.95 -6.81 -28.29
C ALA A 96 23.40 -7.01 -28.34
N PRO A 97 22.61 -6.18 -27.63
CA PRO A 97 21.16 -6.33 -27.51
C PRO A 97 20.39 -5.76 -28.71
N VAL A 98 19.45 -6.52 -29.26
CA VAL A 98 18.54 -6.06 -30.34
C VAL A 98 17.28 -5.44 -29.75
N ARG A 99 17.14 -4.11 -29.92
CA ARG A 99 15.89 -3.33 -29.79
C ARG A 99 15.24 -3.21 -31.17
N LYS A 100 13.96 -3.55 -31.30
CA LYS A 100 13.08 -3.10 -32.39
C LYS A 100 11.63 -2.96 -31.90
N GLU A 101 11.14 -1.71 -31.81
CA GLU A 101 9.71 -1.32 -31.95
C GLU A 101 9.45 -1.05 -33.46
N PRO A 102 8.18 -1.00 -33.92
CA PRO A 102 7.27 0.12 -33.69
C PRO A 102 5.93 -0.24 -33.03
#